data_AF-A0A1Z2LCB9-F1
#
_entry.id   AF-A0A1Z2LCB9-F1
#
_cell.length_a   1.000
_cell.length_b   1.000
_cell.length_c   1.000
_cell.angle_alpha   90.00
_cell.angle_beta   90.00
_cell.angle_gamma   90.00
#
_symmetry.space_group_name_H-M   'P 1'
#
loop_
_entity.id
_entity.type
_entity.pdbx_description
1 polymer ?
#
loop_
_entity_poly.entity_id
_entity_poly.type
_entity_poly.pdbx_seq_one_letter_code
_entity_poly.pdbx_strand_id
1 'polypeptide(L)' 'MAKAKVTVSLDAELVVEVMVLAGVSSPQDAVEAVVRDYIARGHRTEARTGSQDLTPRETGSERREQQG' A
#
# COMPACT_ATOMS: atom_id res chain seq x y z
N MET A 1 4.91 -21.02 -7.18
CA MET A 1 5.02 -19.55 -7.27
C MET A 1 6.24 -19.12 -6.47
N ALA A 2 7.13 -18.33 -7.05
CA ALA A 2 8.27 -17.77 -6.33
C ALA A 2 7.78 -16.69 -5.35
N LYS A 3 8.31 -16.67 -4.12
CA LYS A 3 8.02 -15.62 -3.12
C LYS A 3 9.13 -14.58 -3.13
N ALA A 4 8.78 -13.31 -3.29
CA ALA A 4 9.69 -12.21 -2.97
C ALA A 4 9.78 -12.06 -1.44
N LYS A 5 10.97 -11.76 -0.92
CA LYS A 5 11.18 -11.49 0.52
C LYS A 5 11.42 -10.00 0.72
N VAL A 6 10.62 -9.40 1.61
CA VAL A 6 10.77 -8.00 2.04
C VAL A 6 10.82 -8.00 3.56
N THR A 7 11.75 -7.24 4.14
CA THR A 7 11.85 -7.03 5.59
C THR A 7 11.42 -5.61 5.89
N VAL A 8 10.41 -5.44 6.74
CA VAL A 8 9.88 -4.15 7.20
C VAL A 8 9.49 -4.27 8.66
N SER A 9 9.68 -3.20 9.42
CA SER A 9 9.16 -3.09 10.79
C SER A 9 7.86 -2.30 10.76
N LEU A 10 6.82 -2.84 11.36
CA LEU A 10 5.52 -2.19 11.51
C LEU A 10 5.15 -2.14 12.98
N ASP A 11 4.30 -1.17 13.31
CA ASP A 11 3.71 -1.09 14.64
C ASP A 11 2.85 -2.34 14.92
N ALA A 12 2.97 -2.89 16.13
CA ALA A 12 2.29 -4.12 16.49
C ALA A 12 0.76 -3.95 16.58
N GLU A 13 0.29 -2.81 17.08
CA GLU A 13 -1.14 -2.49 17.17
C GLU A 13 -1.74 -2.44 15.76
N LEU A 14 -1.06 -1.74 14.84
CA LEU A 14 -1.48 -1.68 13.43
C LEU A 14 -1.61 -3.07 12.81
N VAL A 15 -0.63 -3.94 13.01
CA VAL A 15 -0.67 -5.31 12.46
C VAL A 15 -1.83 -6.10 13.06
N VAL A 16 -2.08 -5.97 14.36
CA VAL A 16 -3.20 -6.65 15.05
C VAL A 16 -4.55 -6.15 14.54
N GLU A 17 -4.73 -4.85 14.34
CA GLU A 17 -5.97 -4.30 13.78
C GLU A 17 -6.29 -4.90 12.40
N VAL A 18 -5.29 -4.97 11.52
CA VAL A 18 -5.45 -5.58 10.18
C VAL A 18 -5.76 -7.07 10.30
N MET A 19 -5.09 -7.79 11.20
CA MET A 19 -5.34 -9.21 11.45
C MET A 19 -6.80 -9.46 11.87
N VAL A 20 -7.33 -8.63 12.78
CA VAL A 20 -8.74 -8.71 13.21
C VAL A 20 -9.68 -8.40 12.04
N LEU A 21 -9.42 -7.32 11.29
CA LEU A 21 -10.26 -6.92 10.16
C LEU A 21 -10.29 -7.98 9.05
N ALA A 22 -9.14 -8.62 8.77
CA ALA A 22 -9.00 -9.65 7.75
C ALA A 22 -9.38 -11.06 8.24
N GLY A 23 -9.61 -11.25 9.54
CA GLY A 23 -9.90 -12.55 10.12
C GLY A 23 -8.75 -13.55 10.03
N VAL A 24 -7.50 -13.08 10.09
CA VAL A 24 -6.28 -13.90 9.98
C VAL A 24 -5.46 -13.86 11.26
N SER A 25 -4.71 -14.93 11.54
CA SER A 25 -3.88 -15.04 12.74
C SER A 25 -2.38 -14.86 12.47
N SER A 26 -2.01 -14.48 11.24
CA SER A 26 -0.62 -14.32 10.80
C SER A 26 -0.37 -12.87 10.36
N PRO A 27 0.65 -12.19 10.91
CA PRO A 27 1.09 -10.88 10.42
C PRO A 27 1.43 -10.88 8.93
N GLN A 28 2.03 -11.97 8.43
CA GLN A 28 2.38 -12.09 7.02
C GLN A 28 1.12 -12.12 6.14
N ASP A 29 0.11 -12.88 6.54
CA ASP A 29 -1.13 -13.00 5.76
C ASP A 29 -1.93 -11.70 5.82
N ALA A 30 -1.89 -10.98 6.96
CA ALA A 30 -2.48 -9.66 7.10
C ALA A 30 -1.85 -8.65 6.11
N VAL A 31 -0.52 -8.61 6.01
CA VAL A 31 0.17 -7.76 5.04
C VAL A 31 -0.16 -8.18 3.61
N GLU A 32 -0.19 -9.48 3.32
CA GLU A 32 -0.54 -9.96 1.98
C GLU A 32 -1.98 -9.60 1.59
N ALA A 33 -2.93 -9.67 2.52
CA ALA A 33 -4.31 -9.24 2.30
C ALA A 33 -4.40 -7.75 1.96
N VAL A 34 -3.67 -6.89 2.68
CA VAL A 34 -3.62 -5.45 2.42
C VAL A 34 -3.02 -5.15 1.05
N VAL A 35 -1.91 -5.79 0.69
CA VAL A 35 -1.27 -5.59 -0.63
C VAL A 35 -2.20 -6.01 -1.76
N ARG A 36 -2.89 -7.15 -1.62
CA ARG A 36 -3.88 -7.62 -2.60
C ARG A 36 -5.04 -6.66 -2.74
N ASP A 37 -5.57 -6.16 -1.62
CA ASP A 37 -6.67 -5.20 -1.65
C ASP A 37 -6.25 -3.85 -2.24
N TYR A 38 -5.02 -3.38 -1.96
CA TYR A 38 -4.47 -2.18 -2.57
C TYR A 38 -4.41 -2.28 -4.11
N ILE A 39 -3.92 -3.41 -4.64
CA ILE A 39 -3.88 -3.66 -6.09
C ILE A 39 -5.29 -3.73 -6.67
N ALA A 40 -6.20 -4.47 -6.02
CA ALA A 40 -7.59 -4.57 -6.46
C ALA A 40 -8.31 -3.21 -6.47
N ARG A 41 -8.02 -2.35 -5.48
CA ARG A 41 -8.47 -0.96 -5.44
C ARG A 41 -7.89 -0.13 -6.58
N GLY A 42 -6.61 -0.31 -6.90
CA GLY A 42 -5.95 0.31 -8.06
C GLY A 42 -6.69 -0.02 -9.35
N HIS A 43 -6.88 -1.31 -9.64
CA HIS A 43 -7.61 -1.77 -10.82
C HIS A 43 -9.07 -1.27 -10.85
N ARG A 44 -9.76 -1.24 -9.70
CA ARG A 44 -11.13 -0.69 -9.63
C ARG A 44 -11.16 0.81 -9.93
N THR A 45 -10.13 1.54 -9.48
CA THR A 45 -10.01 2.97 -9.71
C THR A 45 -9.73 3.25 -11.18
N GLU A 46 -8.74 2.58 -11.76
CA GLU A 46 -8.39 2.66 -13.19
C GLU A 46 -9.58 2.32 -14.10
N ALA A 47 -10.37 1.31 -13.75
CA ALA A 47 -11.58 0.93 -14.48
C ALA A 47 -12.70 1.98 -14.39
N ARG A 48 -12.72 2.79 -13.32
CA ARG A 48 -13.75 3.84 -13.10
C ARG A 48 -13.34 5.21 -13.60
N THR A 49 -12.05 5.54 -13.58
CA THR A 49 -11.53 6.85 -14.02
C THR A 49 -10.94 6.84 -15.42
N GLY A 50 -10.78 5.66 -16.03
CA GLY A 50 -10.13 5.49 -17.33
C GLY A 50 -8.65 5.82 -17.24
N SER A 51 -7.81 4.79 -17.06
CA SER A 51 -6.33 4.81 -17.12
C SER A 51 -5.70 6.21 -17.11
N GLN A 52 -5.76 6.89 -15.96
CA GLN A 52 -4.76 7.93 -15.72
C GLN A 52 -3.49 7.14 -15.44
N ASP A 53 -2.63 7.09 -16.45
CA ASP A 53 -1.27 6.56 -16.37
C ASP A 53 -0.66 7.06 -15.06
N LEU A 54 -0.60 6.17 -14.08
CA LEU A 54 0.01 6.45 -12.78
C LEU A 54 1.52 6.40 -13.01
N THR A 55 2.04 7.38 -13.76
CA THR A 55 3.43 7.78 -13.64
C THR A 55 3.67 7.94 -12.13
N PRO A 56 4.55 7.13 -11.52
CA PRO A 56 4.89 7.29 -10.12
C PRO A 56 5.24 8.76 -9.94
N ARG A 57 4.45 9.47 -9.14
CA ARG A 57 4.66 10.89 -8.89
C ARG A 57 6.03 11.00 -8.27
N GLU A 58 7.02 11.38 -9.09
CA GLU A 58 8.37 11.69 -8.63
C GLU A 58 8.18 12.62 -7.44
N THR A 59 8.64 12.15 -6.29
CA THR A 59 8.43 12.78 -5.01
C THR A 59 8.83 14.23 -5.12
N GLY A 60 7.83 15.12 -5.09
CA GLY A 60 8.03 16.54 -4.92
C GLY A 60 8.65 16.81 -3.57
N SER A 61 9.98 16.76 -3.53
CA SER A 61 10.84 17.35 -2.51
C SER A 61 11.62 18.51 -3.12
N GLU A 62 10.92 19.44 -3.75
CA GLU A 62 11.32 20.84 -3.73
C GLU A 62 10.25 21.60 -2.93
N ARG A 63 10.35 21.41 -1.63
CA ARG A 63 9.71 22.24 -0.62
C ARG A 63 10.26 23.66 -0.82
N ARG A 64 9.45 24.54 -1.40
CA ARG A 64 9.44 26.00 -1.26
C ARG A 64 10.62 26.54 -0.43
N GLU A 65 11.69 26.97 -1.09
CA GLU A 65 12.52 28.04 -0.54
C GLU A 65 12.04 29.37 -1.12
N GLN A 66 11.12 29.97 -0.34
CA GLN A 66 11.18 31.38 0.07
C GLN A 66 11.22 32.42 -1.06
N GLN A 67 10.03 32.82 -1.51
CA GLN A 67 9.79 34.17 -1.98
C GLN A 67 9.86 35.10 -0.76
N GLY A 68 10.84 36.02 -0.79
CA GLY A 68 11.07 37.10 0.15
C GLY A 68 12.17 37.97 -0.41
#